data_AF-A0A974WJN1-F1
#
_entry.id   AF-A0A974WJN1-F1
#
_cell.length_a   1.000
_cell.length_b   1.000
_cell.length_c   1.000
_cell.angle_alpha   90.00
_cell.angle_beta   90.00
_cell.angle_gamma   90.00
#
_symmetry.space_group_name_H-M   'P 1'
#
loop_
_entity.id
_entity.type
_entity.pdbx_description
1 polymer ?
#
loop_
_entity_poly.entity_id
_entity_poly.type
_entity_poly.pdbx_seq_one_letter_code
_entity_poly.pdbx_strand_id
1 'polypeptide(L)'
;MKNKYEFIWDVEQISFPLVKKVDAKAYEGINFLFTIGYLKDNVIQLSTKLIDLKNQYNKFSSKLRYFNKLMKEKIIEAIFELVGETIFVNEKNIKLYSWNNGLENQISEKLLKIKTESLPFSSKLSLDHFVKHTNLNCEYMSKAKSINKQNKIINCKNARTGLFASLSGLLLYLHENNLTNTKKLVISNEEYEKVKKEVIEYNRHDVLAAYHSWKHKENSKKIYDLITNIKNKKDKVNANIIFINNIIQKSIDLDLLDNSIDFIKIKTKEVISKLQDPKECEYQNSDKKLDCKHYEQQLILYNKLINYANKYKIKSNLSVSSLITKLKEELVDLKEKILDFNKQIEEI
;
A
#
# COMPACT_ATOMS: atom_id res chain seq x y z
N MET A 1 40.12 -7.07 8.88
CA MET A 1 38.90 -7.73 8.36
C MET A 1 38.60 -7.13 7.01
N LYS A 2 38.37 -7.93 5.95
CA LYS A 2 37.96 -7.40 4.65
C LYS A 2 36.55 -6.83 4.81
N ASN A 3 36.31 -5.59 4.37
CA ASN A 3 34.96 -5.03 4.37
C ASN A 3 34.09 -5.86 3.42
N LYS A 4 32.85 -6.14 3.81
CA LYS A 4 31.88 -6.84 2.96
C LYS A 4 31.55 -5.98 1.74
N TYR A 5 31.25 -6.60 0.61
CA TYR A 5 30.68 -5.89 -0.53
C TYR A 5 29.24 -5.50 -0.21
N GLU A 6 28.92 -4.22 -0.30
CA GLU A 6 27.60 -3.68 0.05
C GLU A 6 26.83 -3.35 -1.24
N PHE A 7 25.62 -3.87 -1.33
CA PHE A 7 24.75 -3.67 -2.48
C PHE A 7 23.39 -3.10 -2.04
N ILE A 8 22.85 -2.20 -2.84
CA ILE A 8 21.44 -1.77 -2.74
C ILE A 8 20.70 -2.42 -3.89
N TRP A 9 19.54 -3.01 -3.65
CA TRP A 9 18.80 -3.70 -4.69
C TRP A 9 17.29 -3.56 -4.53
N ASP A 10 16.60 -3.82 -5.63
CA ASP A 10 15.15 -3.83 -5.73
C ASP A 10 14.71 -4.92 -6.70
N VAL A 11 13.54 -5.52 -6.46
CA VAL A 11 13.07 -6.68 -7.22
C VAL A 11 11.58 -6.54 -7.57
N GLU A 12 11.23 -6.77 -8.83
CA GLU A 12 9.83 -6.84 -9.25
C GLU A 12 9.32 -8.27 -9.34
N GLN A 13 8.06 -8.42 -8.92
CA GLN A 13 7.33 -9.67 -8.99
C GLN A 13 5.95 -9.45 -9.64
N ILE A 14 5.57 -10.34 -10.55
CA ILE A 14 4.17 -10.49 -10.97
C ILE A 14 3.40 -11.02 -9.77
N SER A 15 2.62 -10.15 -9.15
CA SER A 15 1.94 -10.44 -7.90
C SER A 15 0.96 -11.59 -8.06
N PHE A 16 0.83 -12.37 -6.99
CA PHE A 16 -0.01 -13.56 -6.94
C PHE A 16 -1.45 -13.35 -7.46
N PRO A 17 -2.17 -12.26 -7.10
CA PRO A 17 -3.52 -12.02 -7.64
C PRO A 17 -3.56 -11.84 -9.17
N LEU A 18 -2.48 -11.36 -9.78
CA LEU A 18 -2.37 -11.20 -11.22
C LEU A 18 -2.00 -12.50 -11.92
N VAL A 19 -1.06 -13.27 -11.35
CA VAL A 19 -0.70 -14.61 -11.86
C VAL A 19 -1.93 -15.54 -11.90
N LYS A 20 -2.82 -15.45 -10.90
CA LYS A 20 -4.08 -16.21 -10.85
C LYS A 20 -5.03 -15.98 -12.04
N LYS A 21 -4.89 -14.86 -12.76
CA LYS A 21 -5.67 -14.59 -13.97
C LYS A 21 -5.26 -15.47 -15.15
N VAL A 22 -4.06 -16.05 -15.09
CA VAL A 22 -3.49 -16.90 -16.14
C VAL A 22 -3.46 -18.36 -15.71
N ASP A 23 -3.17 -18.62 -14.43
CA ASP A 23 -3.24 -19.95 -13.85
C ASP A 23 -3.94 -19.91 -12.49
N ALA A 24 -5.18 -20.40 -12.44
CA ALA A 24 -5.99 -20.43 -11.23
C ALA A 24 -5.38 -21.28 -10.10
N LYS A 25 -4.48 -22.21 -10.43
CA LYS A 25 -3.79 -23.11 -9.48
C LYS A 25 -2.47 -22.53 -8.96
N ALA A 26 -2.05 -21.36 -9.44
CA ALA A 26 -0.90 -20.68 -8.87
C ALA A 26 -1.09 -20.43 -7.37
N TYR A 27 0.02 -20.37 -6.63
CA TYR A 27 0.06 -20.10 -5.18
C TYR A 27 1.12 -19.04 -4.79
N GLU A 28 1.99 -18.63 -5.72
CA GLU A 28 3.05 -17.64 -5.53
C GLU A 28 3.14 -16.71 -6.75
N GLY A 29 3.83 -15.57 -6.60
CA GLY A 29 4.17 -14.66 -7.70
C GLY A 29 5.39 -15.10 -8.51
N ILE A 30 5.63 -14.45 -9.66
CA ILE A 30 6.78 -14.73 -10.55
C ILE A 30 7.75 -13.55 -10.47
N ASN A 31 8.97 -13.79 -9.99
CA ASN A 31 10.04 -12.79 -10.01
C ASN A 31 10.54 -12.63 -11.43
N PHE A 32 10.60 -11.41 -11.96
CA PHE A 32 10.89 -11.19 -13.37
C PHE A 32 11.92 -10.11 -13.67
N LEU A 33 12.21 -9.23 -12.73
CA LEU A 33 13.16 -8.13 -12.91
C LEU A 33 13.83 -7.83 -11.57
N PHE A 34 15.11 -7.47 -11.62
CA PHE A 34 15.76 -6.80 -10.50
C PHE A 34 16.80 -5.81 -10.99
N THR A 35 17.13 -4.87 -10.12
CA THR A 35 18.30 -4.01 -10.22
C THR A 35 19.12 -4.17 -8.96
N ILE A 36 20.43 -4.32 -9.12
CA ILE A 36 21.40 -4.30 -8.03
C ILE A 36 22.42 -3.20 -8.29
N GLY A 37 22.70 -2.43 -7.25
CA GLY A 37 23.61 -1.32 -7.23
C GLY A 37 24.78 -1.60 -6.30
N TYR A 38 26.00 -1.53 -6.81
CA TYR A 38 27.22 -1.71 -6.05
C TYR A 38 27.85 -0.36 -5.71
N LEU A 39 28.22 -0.17 -4.45
CA LEU A 39 28.83 1.05 -3.95
C LEU A 39 30.36 0.96 -4.05
N LYS A 40 30.94 1.76 -4.95
CA LYS A 40 32.39 1.85 -5.11
C LYS A 40 32.80 3.32 -5.20
N ASP A 41 33.69 3.76 -4.32
CA ASP A 41 34.26 5.12 -4.32
C ASP A 41 33.21 6.24 -4.37
N ASN A 42 32.12 6.11 -3.59
CA ASN A 42 30.97 7.03 -3.57
C ASN A 42 30.21 7.19 -4.91
N VAL A 43 30.42 6.27 -5.84
CA VAL A 43 29.66 6.11 -7.08
C VAL A 43 28.88 4.80 -7.01
N ILE A 44 27.62 4.85 -7.44
CA ILE A 44 26.80 3.64 -7.56
C ILE A 44 26.88 3.12 -9.01
N GLN A 45 27.27 1.86 -9.16
CA GLN A 45 27.20 1.14 -10.43
C GLN A 45 26.00 0.21 -10.42
N LEU A 46 25.19 0.21 -11.47
CA LEU A 46 23.95 -0.56 -11.54
C LEU A 46 24.05 -1.69 -12.55
N SER A 47 23.53 -2.86 -12.19
CA SER A 47 23.21 -3.95 -13.11
C SER A 47 21.74 -4.30 -12.98
N THR A 48 21.02 -4.29 -14.10
CA THR A 48 19.58 -4.58 -14.17
C THR A 48 19.38 -5.78 -15.08
N LYS A 49 18.65 -6.80 -14.61
CA LYS A 49 18.41 -8.02 -15.39
C LYS A 49 16.93 -8.34 -15.40
N LEU A 50 16.37 -8.42 -16.60
CA LEU A 50 15.06 -9.00 -16.86
C LEU A 50 15.22 -10.51 -17.07
N ILE A 51 14.39 -11.30 -16.41
CA ILE A 51 14.35 -12.75 -16.58
C ILE A 51 13.54 -13.07 -17.83
N ASP A 52 14.03 -14.00 -18.66
CA ASP A 52 13.27 -14.55 -19.78
C ASP A 52 12.01 -15.24 -19.24
N LEU A 53 10.84 -14.70 -19.59
CA LEU A 53 9.54 -15.16 -19.14
C LEU A 53 8.95 -16.22 -20.10
N LYS A 54 9.65 -16.55 -21.19
CA LYS A 54 9.26 -17.61 -22.11
C LYS A 54 9.24 -18.95 -21.37
N ASN A 55 8.05 -19.50 -21.26
CA ASN A 55 7.80 -20.72 -20.52
C ASN A 55 8.21 -21.93 -21.36
N GLN A 56 9.22 -22.66 -20.90
CA GLN A 56 9.63 -23.93 -21.50
C GLN A 56 8.95 -25.15 -20.84
N TYR A 57 8.12 -24.97 -19.80
CA TYR A 57 7.59 -26.06 -18.97
C TYR A 57 6.06 -26.13 -18.94
N ASN A 58 5.51 -27.34 -18.96
CA ASN A 58 4.06 -27.56 -18.95
C ASN A 58 3.42 -27.51 -17.54
N LYS A 59 4.19 -27.77 -16.46
CA LYS A 59 3.69 -27.80 -15.07
C LYS A 59 4.09 -26.55 -14.29
N PHE A 60 3.12 -25.88 -13.65
CA PHE A 60 3.34 -24.60 -12.95
C PHE A 60 4.35 -24.66 -11.79
N SER A 61 4.38 -25.74 -11.00
CA SER A 61 5.39 -25.93 -9.95
C SER A 61 6.82 -26.00 -10.51
N SER A 62 6.98 -26.61 -11.68
CA SER A 62 8.25 -26.60 -12.42
C SER A 62 8.58 -25.21 -12.96
N LYS A 63 7.57 -24.40 -13.33
CA LYS A 63 7.76 -23.00 -13.79
C LYS A 63 8.34 -22.11 -12.70
N LEU A 64 7.76 -22.11 -11.50
CA LEU A 64 8.26 -21.27 -10.40
C LEU A 64 9.67 -21.67 -9.98
N ARG A 65 9.97 -22.98 -9.94
CA ARG A 65 11.33 -23.46 -9.66
C ARG A 65 12.31 -22.99 -10.74
N TYR A 66 11.90 -23.04 -12.01
CA TYR A 66 12.69 -22.56 -13.13
C TYR A 66 12.99 -21.06 -13.04
N PHE A 67 11.96 -20.21 -12.87
CA PHE A 67 12.17 -18.76 -12.75
C PHE A 67 13.04 -18.40 -11.54
N ASN A 68 12.86 -19.07 -10.40
CA ASN A 68 13.71 -18.86 -9.22
C ASN A 68 15.17 -19.29 -9.47
N LYS A 69 15.40 -20.38 -10.23
CA LYS A 69 16.75 -20.79 -10.62
C LYS A 69 17.40 -19.74 -11.52
N LEU A 70 16.71 -19.31 -12.57
CA LEU A 70 17.22 -18.26 -13.47
C LEU A 70 17.49 -16.95 -12.74
N MET A 71 16.56 -16.54 -11.87
CA MET A 71 16.72 -15.34 -11.04
C MET A 71 17.99 -15.41 -10.20
N LYS A 72 18.22 -16.54 -9.53
CA LYS A 72 19.43 -16.75 -8.72
C LYS A 72 20.71 -16.66 -9.57
N GLU A 73 20.73 -17.34 -10.72
CA GLU A 73 21.87 -17.31 -11.65
C GLU A 73 22.16 -15.88 -12.11
N LYS A 74 21.13 -15.12 -12.49
CA LYS A 74 21.27 -13.72 -12.91
C LYS A 74 21.70 -12.78 -11.80
N ILE A 75 21.23 -12.96 -10.56
CA ILE A 75 21.71 -12.16 -9.43
C ILE A 75 23.21 -12.39 -9.20
N ILE A 76 23.67 -13.65 -9.24
CA ILE A 76 25.09 -13.99 -9.06
C ILE A 76 25.93 -13.40 -10.20
N GLU A 77 25.49 -13.54 -11.44
CA GLU A 77 26.12 -12.91 -12.62
C GLU A 77 26.26 -11.39 -12.44
N ALA A 78 25.18 -10.71 -12.06
CA ALA A 78 25.18 -9.27 -11.84
C ALA A 78 26.13 -8.83 -10.70
N ILE A 79 26.24 -9.61 -9.63
CA ILE A 79 27.21 -9.36 -8.55
C ILE A 79 28.65 -9.46 -9.11
N PHE A 80 28.95 -10.49 -9.90
CA PHE A 80 30.29 -10.65 -10.47
C PHE A 80 30.64 -9.55 -11.46
N GLU A 81 29.69 -9.14 -12.30
CA GLU A 81 29.85 -8.00 -13.21
C GLU A 81 30.20 -6.71 -12.47
N LEU A 82 29.51 -6.42 -11.36
CA LEU A 82 29.71 -5.20 -10.59
C LEU A 82 30.99 -5.22 -9.77
N VAL A 83 31.35 -6.36 -9.19
CA VAL A 83 32.57 -6.50 -8.39
C VAL A 83 33.81 -6.59 -9.30
N GLY A 84 33.67 -7.18 -10.49
CA GLY A 84 34.75 -7.43 -11.45
C GLY A 84 35.51 -8.73 -11.22
N GLU A 85 35.08 -9.56 -10.27
CA GLU A 85 35.67 -10.87 -9.96
C GLU A 85 34.62 -11.85 -9.45
N THR A 86 34.91 -13.14 -9.59
CA THR A 86 34.10 -14.22 -9.01
C THR A 86 34.31 -14.26 -7.50
N ILE A 87 33.22 -14.09 -6.74
CA ILE A 87 33.23 -14.19 -5.28
C ILE A 87 32.23 -15.23 -4.79
N PHE A 88 32.44 -15.77 -3.58
CA PHE A 88 31.43 -16.61 -2.98
C PHE A 88 30.29 -15.74 -2.43
N VAL A 89 29.08 -15.87 -2.97
CA VAL A 89 27.90 -15.08 -2.57
C VAL A 89 27.30 -15.66 -1.28
N ASN A 90 27.59 -15.04 -0.14
CA ASN A 90 27.04 -15.41 1.17
C ASN A 90 27.04 -14.21 2.14
N GLU A 91 26.44 -14.39 3.32
CA GLU A 91 26.37 -13.37 4.37
C GLU A 91 27.74 -12.93 4.93
N LYS A 92 28.81 -13.72 4.73
CA LYS A 92 30.16 -13.34 5.16
C LYS A 92 30.81 -12.35 4.21
N ASN A 93 30.52 -12.45 2.91
CA ASN A 93 31.18 -11.68 1.86
C ASN A 93 30.36 -10.49 1.37
N ILE A 94 29.02 -10.56 1.43
CA ILE A 94 28.15 -9.51 0.92
C ILE A 94 27.10 -9.06 1.94
N LYS A 95 26.58 -7.86 1.77
CA LYS A 95 25.36 -7.35 2.39
C LYS A 95 24.42 -6.80 1.35
N LEU A 96 23.13 -7.06 1.53
CA LEU A 96 22.07 -6.55 0.66
C LEU A 96 21.23 -5.55 1.44
N TYR A 97 20.96 -4.41 0.83
CA TYR A 97 20.12 -3.34 1.35
C TYR A 97 18.97 -3.08 0.38
N SER A 98 17.77 -2.84 0.86
CA SER A 98 16.68 -2.32 0.00
C SER A 98 15.92 -1.22 0.71
N TRP A 99 15.09 -0.48 -0.03
CA TRP A 99 14.19 0.48 0.58
C TRP A 99 13.22 -0.25 1.52
N ASN A 100 12.20 -0.92 1.00
CA ASN A 100 11.25 -1.66 1.85
C ASN A 100 11.41 -3.17 1.65
N ASN A 101 12.23 -3.82 2.49
CA ASN A 101 12.75 -5.18 2.28
C ASN A 101 11.76 -6.35 2.31
N GLY A 102 10.45 -6.12 2.34
CA GLY A 102 9.47 -7.19 2.46
C GLY A 102 9.60 -8.25 1.35
N LEU A 103 9.62 -7.82 0.08
CA LEU A 103 9.76 -8.71 -1.07
C LEU A 103 11.23 -9.13 -1.26
N GLU A 104 12.17 -8.19 -1.17
CA GLU A 104 13.58 -8.46 -1.41
C GLU A 104 14.13 -9.46 -0.39
N ASN A 105 13.80 -9.32 0.90
CA ASN A 105 14.24 -10.26 1.94
C ASN A 105 13.69 -11.67 1.69
N GLN A 106 12.42 -11.80 1.31
CA GLN A 106 11.84 -13.10 0.95
C GLN A 106 12.61 -13.76 -0.20
N ILE A 107 13.01 -12.98 -1.21
CA ILE A 107 13.74 -13.47 -2.37
C ILE A 107 15.20 -13.79 -2.01
N SER A 108 15.92 -12.92 -1.31
CA SER A 108 17.32 -13.17 -0.93
C SER A 108 17.47 -14.35 0.02
N GLU A 109 16.59 -14.49 1.01
CA GLU A 109 16.63 -15.63 1.93
C GLU A 109 16.37 -16.94 1.18
N LYS A 110 15.38 -16.95 0.27
CA LYS A 110 15.02 -18.13 -0.53
C LYS A 110 16.11 -18.52 -1.52
N LEU A 111 16.67 -17.56 -2.26
CA LEU A 111 17.57 -17.83 -3.38
C LEU A 111 19.05 -17.87 -2.97
N LEU A 112 19.47 -16.97 -2.08
CA LEU A 112 20.87 -16.75 -1.72
C LEU A 112 21.19 -17.19 -0.29
N LYS A 113 20.18 -17.39 0.57
CA LYS A 113 20.34 -17.60 2.02
C LYS A 113 21.05 -16.41 2.68
N ILE A 114 20.63 -15.20 2.30
CA ILE A 114 21.16 -13.93 2.78
C ILE A 114 19.98 -13.05 3.18
N LYS A 115 20.07 -12.40 4.34
CA LYS A 115 19.09 -11.38 4.74
C LYS A 115 19.31 -10.07 3.99
N THR A 116 18.22 -9.46 3.54
CA THR A 116 18.23 -8.08 3.04
C THR A 116 17.91 -7.15 4.20
N GLU A 117 18.76 -6.17 4.46
CA GLU A 117 18.55 -5.15 5.48
C GLU A 117 17.72 -3.99 4.90
N SER A 118 16.69 -3.54 5.62
CA SER A 118 16.01 -2.29 5.25
C SER A 118 16.95 -1.11 5.47
N LEU A 119 16.96 -0.20 4.50
CA LEU A 119 17.58 1.10 4.69
C LEU A 119 16.89 1.87 5.83
N PRO A 120 17.60 2.75 6.54
CA PRO A 120 16.99 3.58 7.58
C PRO A 120 15.77 4.36 7.04
N PHE A 121 14.70 4.45 7.84
CA PHE A 121 13.49 5.26 7.59
C PHE A 121 12.58 4.80 6.45
N SER A 122 12.88 3.68 5.80
CA SER A 122 12.17 3.21 4.62
C SER A 122 10.76 2.63 4.87
N SER A 123 10.48 2.18 6.09
CA SER A 123 9.25 1.45 6.41
C SER A 123 7.98 2.29 6.46
N LYS A 124 8.06 3.63 6.31
CA LYS A 124 6.89 4.53 6.47
C LYS A 124 6.68 5.54 5.33
N LEU A 125 7.54 5.56 4.32
CA LEU A 125 7.39 6.37 3.11
C LEU A 125 7.62 5.52 1.87
N SER A 126 6.76 5.66 0.86
CA SER A 126 7.06 5.03 -0.44
C SER A 126 8.12 5.84 -1.15
N LEU A 127 8.99 5.13 -1.87
CA LEU A 127 10.05 5.74 -2.64
C LEU A 127 9.52 6.68 -3.73
N ASP A 128 8.30 6.43 -4.23
CA ASP A 128 7.56 7.33 -5.13
C ASP A 128 7.48 8.78 -4.62
N HIS A 129 7.39 8.99 -3.29
CA HIS A 129 7.35 10.35 -2.73
C HIS A 129 8.71 11.05 -2.85
N PHE A 130 9.82 10.30 -2.73
CA PHE A 130 11.15 10.84 -2.93
C PHE A 130 11.46 11.10 -4.41
N VAL A 131 11.01 10.23 -5.32
CA VAL A 131 11.34 10.32 -6.75
C VAL A 131 10.67 11.51 -7.42
N LYS A 132 9.43 11.87 -7.04
CA LYS A 132 8.67 13.01 -7.64
C LYS A 132 9.40 14.35 -7.59
N HIS A 133 10.24 14.56 -6.58
CA HIS A 133 10.96 15.82 -6.36
C HIS A 133 12.45 15.72 -6.71
N THR A 134 12.85 14.67 -7.43
CA THR A 134 14.20 14.50 -7.95
C THR A 134 14.22 14.65 -9.47
N ASN A 135 15.40 14.84 -10.05
CA ASN A 135 15.61 14.79 -11.51
C ASN A 135 15.30 13.41 -12.14
N LEU A 136 14.84 12.45 -11.34
CA LEU A 136 14.40 11.11 -11.75
C LEU A 136 12.89 11.04 -12.02
N ASN A 137 12.18 12.17 -11.99
CA ASN A 137 10.74 12.25 -12.23
C ASN A 137 10.40 11.82 -13.68
N CYS A 138 10.06 10.54 -13.85
CA CYS A 138 9.58 10.00 -15.11
C CYS A 138 8.22 9.35 -14.90
N GLU A 139 7.32 9.53 -15.87
CA GLU A 139 6.06 8.80 -15.89
C GLU A 139 6.27 7.38 -16.43
N TYR A 140 6.30 6.40 -15.54
CA TYR A 140 6.41 4.99 -15.93
C TYR A 140 5.06 4.33 -16.21
N MET A 141 5.13 3.17 -16.87
CA MET A 141 4.07 2.16 -16.96
C MET A 141 2.81 2.70 -17.64
N SER A 142 3.00 3.55 -18.64
CA SER A 142 1.93 4.25 -19.36
C SER A 142 0.91 3.26 -19.95
N LYS A 143 1.41 2.17 -20.53
CA LYS A 143 0.57 1.11 -21.11
C LYS A 143 -0.18 0.31 -20.05
N ALA A 144 0.48 -0.09 -18.96
CA ALA A 144 -0.17 -0.81 -17.86
C ALA A 144 -1.28 0.04 -17.21
N LYS A 145 -1.04 1.35 -17.02
CA LYS A 145 -2.04 2.32 -16.56
C LYS A 145 -3.23 2.41 -17.52
N SER A 146 -2.98 2.52 -18.83
CA SER A 146 -4.03 2.55 -19.86
C SER A 146 -4.88 1.27 -19.88
N ILE A 147 -4.24 0.10 -19.88
CA ILE A 147 -4.92 -1.20 -19.82
C ILE A 147 -5.75 -1.32 -18.54
N ASN A 148 -5.21 -0.87 -17.40
CA ASN A 148 -5.94 -0.89 -16.14
C ASN A 148 -7.17 0.04 -16.17
N LYS A 149 -7.06 1.23 -16.77
CA LYS A 149 -8.20 2.16 -16.92
C LYS A 149 -9.35 1.54 -17.70
N GLN A 150 -9.04 0.80 -18.76
CA GLN A 150 -10.04 0.14 -19.61
C GLN A 150 -10.66 -1.11 -18.95
N ASN A 151 -9.85 -1.89 -18.23
CA ASN A 151 -10.24 -3.22 -17.79
C ASN A 151 -10.47 -3.36 -16.28
N LYS A 152 -10.18 -2.32 -15.50
CA LYS A 152 -10.31 -2.27 -14.02
C LYS A 152 -9.67 -3.49 -13.33
N ILE A 153 -8.45 -3.83 -13.76
CA ILE A 153 -7.71 -5.03 -13.31
C ILE A 153 -7.23 -4.89 -11.87
N ILE A 154 -6.77 -3.69 -11.52
CA ILE A 154 -6.27 -3.25 -10.22
C ILE A 154 -7.19 -2.12 -9.74
N ASN A 155 -7.54 -2.14 -8.45
CA ASN A 155 -8.33 -1.08 -7.84
C ASN A 155 -7.53 0.24 -7.78
N CYS A 156 -7.87 1.20 -8.63
CA CYS A 156 -7.16 2.46 -8.81
C CYS A 156 -7.21 3.40 -7.60
N LYS A 157 -8.15 3.23 -6.66
CA LYS A 157 -8.36 4.19 -5.56
C LYS A 157 -7.12 4.37 -4.67
N ASN A 158 -6.19 3.41 -4.66
CA ASN A 158 -4.91 3.46 -3.93
C ASN A 158 -3.78 2.71 -4.67
N ALA A 159 -3.78 2.71 -6.02
CA ALA A 159 -2.84 1.88 -6.77
C ALA A 159 -1.39 2.41 -6.60
N ARG A 160 -0.56 1.64 -5.88
CA ARG A 160 0.88 1.89 -5.72
C ARG A 160 1.60 1.59 -7.04
N THR A 161 2.70 2.30 -7.34
CA THR A 161 3.47 2.12 -8.58
C THR A 161 3.93 0.67 -8.77
N GLY A 162 4.33 -0.02 -7.70
CA GLY A 162 4.66 -1.45 -7.75
C GLY A 162 3.51 -2.38 -8.21
N LEU A 163 2.23 -1.99 -8.07
CA LEU A 163 1.13 -2.76 -8.66
C LEU A 163 1.09 -2.63 -10.18
N PHE A 164 1.44 -1.45 -10.71
CA PHE A 164 1.60 -1.26 -12.15
C PHE A 164 2.86 -1.95 -12.67
N ALA A 165 3.95 -2.02 -11.89
CA ALA A 165 5.14 -2.80 -12.23
C ALA A 165 4.80 -4.28 -12.37
N SER A 166 4.07 -4.81 -11.40
CA SER A 166 3.51 -6.17 -11.42
C SER A 166 2.61 -6.43 -12.64
N LEU A 167 1.75 -5.46 -13.01
CA LEU A 167 0.92 -5.57 -14.22
C LEU A 167 1.78 -5.52 -15.49
N SER A 168 2.81 -4.68 -15.56
CA SER A 168 3.77 -4.68 -16.65
C SER A 168 4.42 -6.05 -16.81
N GLY A 169 4.88 -6.66 -15.71
CA GLY A 169 5.40 -8.03 -15.73
C GLY A 169 4.40 -9.07 -16.25
N LEU A 170 3.12 -8.96 -15.89
CA LEU A 170 2.06 -9.81 -16.44
C LEU A 170 1.92 -9.64 -17.96
N LEU A 171 1.96 -8.41 -18.47
CA LEU A 171 1.84 -8.14 -19.91
C LEU A 171 3.02 -8.73 -20.69
N LEU A 172 4.25 -8.59 -20.15
CA LEU A 172 5.45 -9.20 -20.73
C LEU A 172 5.31 -10.74 -20.76
N TYR A 173 4.90 -11.34 -19.63
CA TYR A 173 4.68 -12.79 -19.53
C TYR A 173 3.67 -13.30 -20.56
N LEU A 174 2.53 -12.62 -20.71
CA LEU A 174 1.48 -13.03 -21.65
C LEU A 174 1.96 -12.95 -23.10
N HIS A 175 2.70 -11.89 -23.44
CA HIS A 175 3.25 -11.66 -24.77
C HIS A 175 4.26 -12.75 -25.15
N GLU A 176 5.29 -13.00 -24.32
CA GLU A 176 6.35 -13.98 -24.61
C GLU A 176 5.84 -15.42 -24.74
N ASN A 177 4.69 -15.72 -24.13
CA ASN A 177 4.07 -17.02 -24.14
C ASN A 177 2.89 -17.16 -25.12
N ASN A 178 2.61 -16.13 -25.92
CA ASN A 178 1.49 -16.10 -26.86
C ASN A 178 0.13 -16.43 -26.21
N LEU A 179 -0.07 -16.00 -24.96
CA LEU A 179 -1.27 -16.33 -24.18
C LEU A 179 -2.39 -15.32 -24.46
N THR A 180 -3.15 -15.56 -25.53
CA THR A 180 -4.22 -14.67 -26.01
C THR A 180 -5.58 -14.89 -25.33
N ASN A 181 -5.72 -15.92 -24.48
CA ASN A 181 -6.98 -16.24 -23.79
C ASN A 181 -7.46 -15.11 -22.87
N THR A 182 -6.60 -14.16 -22.53
CA THR A 182 -6.96 -12.90 -21.89
C THR A 182 -7.02 -11.79 -22.93
N LYS A 183 -7.98 -11.82 -23.87
CA LYS A 183 -8.14 -10.84 -24.98
C LYS A 183 -8.02 -9.36 -24.56
N LYS A 184 -8.25 -9.06 -23.28
CA LYS A 184 -8.15 -7.74 -22.64
C LYS A 184 -6.73 -7.28 -22.26
N LEU A 185 -5.73 -8.14 -22.36
CA LEU A 185 -4.35 -7.92 -21.89
C LEU A 185 -3.29 -8.10 -22.99
N VAL A 186 -3.71 -8.10 -24.26
CA VAL A 186 -2.80 -8.29 -25.39
C VAL A 186 -2.10 -6.96 -25.72
N ILE A 187 -0.79 -7.04 -25.96
CA ILE A 187 0.04 -5.92 -26.38
C ILE A 187 0.80 -6.28 -27.66
N SER A 188 1.04 -5.28 -28.52
CA SER A 188 1.85 -5.43 -29.73
C SER A 188 3.34 -5.59 -29.41
N ASN A 189 4.17 -5.96 -30.39
CA ASN A 189 5.64 -6.04 -30.21
C ASN A 189 6.25 -4.68 -29.82
N GLU A 190 5.77 -3.60 -30.45
CA GLU A 190 6.22 -2.24 -30.12
C GLU A 190 5.85 -1.88 -28.67
N GLU A 191 4.62 -2.22 -28.25
CA GLU A 191 4.17 -2.00 -26.88
C GLU A 191 4.94 -2.88 -25.88
N TYR A 192 5.31 -4.10 -26.25
CA TYR A 192 6.15 -4.99 -25.45
C TYR A 192 7.51 -4.36 -25.16
N GLU A 193 8.22 -3.86 -26.18
CA GLU A 193 9.52 -3.20 -25.99
C GLU A 193 9.38 -1.92 -25.15
N LYS A 194 8.30 -1.17 -25.34
CA LYS A 194 8.01 0.01 -24.52
C LYS A 194 7.77 -0.35 -23.05
N VAL A 195 6.91 -1.34 -22.77
CA VAL A 195 6.63 -1.80 -21.40
C VAL A 195 7.90 -2.29 -20.71
N LYS A 196 8.72 -3.06 -21.44
CA LYS A 196 10.01 -3.58 -20.97
C LYS A 196 10.96 -2.46 -20.59
N LYS A 197 11.11 -1.44 -21.44
CA LYS A 197 11.95 -0.27 -21.16
C LYS A 197 11.46 0.50 -19.92
N GLU A 198 10.17 0.80 -19.85
CA GLU A 198 9.58 1.57 -18.74
C GLU A 198 9.76 0.87 -17.38
N VAL A 199 9.58 -0.46 -17.32
CA VAL A 199 9.72 -1.20 -16.04
C VAL A 199 11.19 -1.34 -15.61
N ILE A 200 12.12 -1.46 -16.56
CA ILE A 200 13.56 -1.45 -16.30
C ILE A 200 14.00 -0.08 -15.75
N GLU A 201 13.56 1.00 -16.38
CA GLU A 201 13.89 2.36 -15.92
C GLU A 201 13.32 2.64 -14.53
N TYR A 202 12.06 2.25 -14.28
CA TYR A 202 11.43 2.33 -12.96
C TYR A 202 12.28 1.64 -11.88
N ASN A 203 12.60 0.36 -12.08
CA ASN A 203 13.31 -0.43 -11.08
C ASN A 203 14.75 0.09 -10.84
N ARG A 204 15.40 0.63 -11.89
CA ARG A 204 16.69 1.34 -11.76
C ARG A 204 16.58 2.59 -10.91
N HIS A 205 15.56 3.40 -11.15
CA HIS A 205 15.34 4.63 -10.41
C HIS A 205 15.02 4.32 -8.94
N ASP A 206 14.37 3.19 -8.65
CA ASP A 206 14.13 2.76 -7.28
C ASP A 206 15.46 2.47 -6.53
N VAL A 207 16.41 1.77 -7.14
CA VAL A 207 17.74 1.56 -6.53
C VAL A 207 18.52 2.88 -6.38
N LEU A 208 18.43 3.78 -7.37
CA LEU A 208 19.09 5.09 -7.29
C LEU A 208 18.53 5.98 -6.19
N ALA A 209 17.20 6.04 -6.04
CA ALA A 209 16.56 6.83 -5.00
C ALA A 209 16.81 6.23 -3.61
N ALA A 210 16.85 4.90 -3.48
CA ALA A 210 17.28 4.22 -2.27
C ALA A 210 18.73 4.58 -1.90
N TYR A 211 19.64 4.55 -2.87
CA TYR A 211 21.03 4.98 -2.69
C TYR A 211 21.16 6.46 -2.29
N HIS A 212 20.46 7.36 -2.98
CA HIS A 212 20.47 8.78 -2.66
C HIS A 212 20.02 9.02 -1.21
N SER A 213 18.94 8.35 -0.79
CA SER A 213 18.44 8.44 0.57
C SER A 213 19.42 7.91 1.62
N TRP A 214 20.14 6.83 1.30
CA TRP A 214 21.20 6.30 2.17
C TRP A 214 22.39 7.27 2.27
N LYS A 215 22.83 7.83 1.14
CA LYS A 215 23.95 8.79 1.06
C LYS A 215 23.64 10.07 1.84
N HIS A 216 22.40 10.54 1.80
CA HIS A 216 21.96 11.77 2.44
C HIS A 216 21.10 11.52 3.71
N LYS A 217 21.39 10.45 4.44
CA LYS A 217 20.60 9.93 5.57
C LYS A 217 20.09 10.98 6.57
N GLU A 218 20.89 12.01 6.90
CA GLU A 218 20.49 13.04 7.86
C GLU A 218 19.40 13.96 7.30
N ASN A 219 19.55 14.39 6.05
CA ASN A 219 18.56 15.22 5.36
C ASN A 219 17.29 14.40 5.07
N SER A 220 17.45 13.17 4.59
CA SER A 220 16.34 12.24 4.38
C SER A 220 15.56 11.98 5.67
N LYS A 221 16.25 11.88 6.81
CA LYS A 221 15.60 11.76 8.13
C LYS A 221 14.76 13.00 8.49
N LYS A 222 15.30 14.21 8.30
CA LYS A 222 14.56 15.46 8.58
C LYS A 222 13.27 15.55 7.76
N ILE A 223 13.38 15.30 6.45
CA ILE A 223 12.22 15.27 5.53
C ILE A 223 11.22 14.21 5.97
N TYR A 224 11.71 13.01 6.30
CA TYR A 224 10.88 11.92 6.78
C TYR A 224 10.11 12.28 8.07
N ASP A 225 10.77 12.93 9.04
CA ASP A 225 10.15 13.31 10.31
C ASP A 225 9.04 14.36 10.08
N LEU A 226 9.27 15.31 9.15
CA LEU A 226 8.26 16.30 8.74
C LEU A 226 7.03 15.63 8.11
N ILE A 227 7.22 14.78 7.09
CA ILE A 227 6.09 14.10 6.42
C ILE A 227 5.36 13.19 7.41
N THR A 228 6.07 12.48 8.27
CA THR A 228 5.47 11.61 9.29
C THR A 228 4.60 12.40 10.26
N ASN A 229 5.08 13.57 10.70
CA ASN A 229 4.29 14.45 11.57
C ASN A 229 3.01 14.94 10.88
N ILE A 230 3.07 15.30 9.59
CA ILE A 230 1.89 15.72 8.83
C ILE A 230 0.91 14.54 8.65
N LYS A 231 1.41 13.35 8.29
CA LYS A 231 0.58 12.14 8.18
C LYS A 231 -0.12 11.78 9.49
N ASN A 232 0.59 11.83 10.61
CA ASN A 232 -0.02 11.58 11.93
C ASN A 232 -1.13 12.58 12.26
N LYS A 233 -0.97 13.87 11.92
CA LYS A 233 -2.03 14.89 12.05
C LYS A 233 -3.21 14.57 11.12
N LYS A 234 -2.93 14.22 9.87
CA LYS A 234 -3.92 13.82 8.87
C LYS A 234 -4.73 12.60 9.31
N ASP A 235 -4.09 11.58 9.87
CA ASP A 235 -4.76 10.36 10.34
C ASP A 235 -5.69 10.64 11.52
N LYS A 236 -5.30 11.54 12.44
CA LYS A 236 -6.21 12.02 13.51
C LYS A 236 -7.43 12.73 12.94
N VAL A 237 -7.26 13.58 11.93
CA VAL A 237 -8.38 14.24 11.26
C VAL A 237 -9.28 13.25 10.52
N ASN A 238 -8.70 12.27 9.80
CA ASN A 238 -9.44 11.20 9.14
C ASN A 238 -10.26 10.37 10.13
N ALA A 239 -9.68 10.02 11.29
CA ALA A 239 -10.39 9.31 12.35
C ALA A 239 -11.62 10.11 12.83
N ASN A 240 -11.48 11.43 12.99
CA ASN A 240 -12.59 12.31 13.35
C ASN A 240 -13.66 12.37 12.25
N ILE A 241 -13.28 12.43 10.97
CA ILE A 241 -14.22 12.39 9.84
C ILE A 241 -15.04 11.09 9.86
N ILE A 242 -14.37 9.95 9.99
CA ILE A 242 -15.04 8.62 10.07
C ILE A 242 -15.99 8.59 11.27
N PHE A 243 -15.54 9.11 12.41
CA PHE A 243 -16.33 9.16 13.63
C PHE A 243 -17.60 10.00 13.47
N ILE A 244 -17.52 11.21 12.91
CA ILE A 244 -18.68 12.09 12.69
C ILE A 244 -19.63 11.47 11.66
N ASN A 245 -19.12 10.93 10.55
CA ASN A 245 -19.95 10.25 9.55
C ASN A 245 -20.74 9.09 10.17
N ASN A 246 -20.12 8.30 11.06
CA ASN A 246 -20.81 7.22 11.76
C ASN A 246 -21.93 7.73 12.68
N ILE A 247 -21.75 8.88 13.34
CA ILE A 247 -22.82 9.49 14.14
C ILE A 247 -23.98 9.90 13.25
N ILE A 248 -23.70 10.56 12.12
CA ILE A 248 -24.73 11.00 11.18
C ILE A 248 -25.50 9.80 10.63
N GLN A 249 -24.80 8.79 10.12
CA GLN A 249 -25.44 7.60 9.55
C GLN A 249 -26.32 6.88 10.57
N LYS A 250 -25.81 6.61 11.78
CA LYS A 250 -26.60 5.95 12.82
C LYS A 250 -27.79 6.77 13.30
N SER A 251 -27.69 8.10 13.25
CA SER A 251 -28.83 8.97 13.58
C SER A 251 -29.93 8.90 12.53
N ILE A 252 -29.58 8.70 11.25
CA ILE A 252 -30.53 8.43 10.17
C ILE A 252 -31.15 7.03 10.35
N ASP A 253 -30.33 6.02 10.62
CA ASP A 253 -30.80 4.63 10.78
C ASP A 253 -31.79 4.47 11.95
N LEU A 254 -31.67 5.31 12.98
CA LEU A 254 -32.56 5.37 14.14
C LEU A 254 -33.65 6.46 14.02
N ASP A 255 -33.77 7.10 12.86
CA ASP A 255 -34.77 8.13 12.55
C ASP A 255 -34.81 9.28 13.58
N LEU A 256 -33.64 9.77 13.97
CA LEU A 256 -33.51 10.77 15.03
C LEU A 256 -33.51 12.21 14.52
N LEU A 257 -33.46 12.44 13.20
CA LEU A 257 -33.18 13.76 12.63
C LEU A 257 -34.19 14.83 13.10
N ASP A 258 -35.47 14.51 13.15
CA ASP A 258 -36.50 15.49 13.52
C ASP A 258 -36.82 15.53 15.02
N ASN A 259 -36.17 14.68 15.81
CA ASN A 259 -36.35 14.65 17.25
C ASN A 259 -35.55 15.76 17.96
N SER A 260 -36.01 16.19 19.14
CA SER A 260 -35.29 17.15 19.97
C SER A 260 -34.21 16.49 20.83
N ILE A 261 -33.21 17.24 21.29
CA ILE A 261 -32.19 16.72 22.22
C ILE A 261 -32.82 16.26 23.54
N ASP A 262 -33.87 16.93 24.03
CA ASP A 262 -34.60 16.47 25.22
C ASP A 262 -35.33 15.15 25.00
N PHE A 263 -35.88 14.91 23.80
CA PHE A 263 -36.41 13.59 23.44
C PHE A 263 -35.32 12.51 23.49
N ILE A 264 -34.11 12.81 23.01
CA ILE A 264 -32.97 11.88 23.10
C ILE A 264 -32.59 11.59 24.57
N LYS A 265 -32.62 12.60 25.47
CA LYS A 265 -32.37 12.37 26.91
C LYS A 265 -33.40 11.43 27.52
N ILE A 266 -34.67 11.54 27.12
CA ILE A 266 -35.73 10.62 27.56
C ILE A 266 -35.44 9.20 27.06
N LYS A 267 -35.16 9.04 25.76
CA LYS A 267 -34.78 7.74 25.17
C LYS A 267 -33.53 7.14 25.79
N THR A 268 -32.58 7.96 26.20
CA THR A 268 -31.37 7.53 26.93
C THR A 268 -31.72 6.83 28.23
N LYS A 269 -32.64 7.42 29.02
CA LYS A 269 -33.12 6.81 30.27
C LYS A 269 -33.86 5.50 30.02
N GLU A 270 -34.69 5.44 28.98
CA GLU A 270 -35.38 4.21 28.58
C GLU A 270 -34.39 3.08 28.24
N VAL A 271 -33.35 3.37 27.46
CA VAL A 271 -32.31 2.39 27.09
C VAL A 271 -31.51 1.93 28.31
N ILE A 272 -31.16 2.82 29.24
CA ILE A 272 -30.49 2.46 30.50
C ILE A 272 -31.36 1.50 31.30
N SER A 273 -32.66 1.79 31.43
CA SER A 273 -33.59 0.92 32.14
C SER A 273 -33.67 -0.48 31.52
N LYS A 274 -33.64 -0.58 30.18
CA LYS A 274 -33.65 -1.87 29.47
C LYS A 274 -32.36 -2.67 29.66
N LEU A 275 -31.21 -2.00 29.69
CA LEU A 275 -29.92 -2.65 29.98
C LEU A 275 -29.82 -3.16 31.43
N GLN A 276 -30.60 -2.60 32.35
CA GLN A 276 -30.65 -2.99 33.75
C GLN A 276 -31.68 -4.09 34.03
N ASP A 277 -32.54 -4.44 33.06
CA ASP A 277 -33.52 -5.52 33.19
C ASP A 277 -32.87 -6.86 32.78
N PRO A 278 -32.71 -7.82 33.72
CA PRO A 278 -32.11 -9.12 33.43
C PRO A 278 -32.85 -9.90 32.34
N LYS A 279 -34.18 -9.71 32.21
CA LYS A 279 -35.00 -10.44 31.21
C LYS A 279 -34.78 -9.93 29.79
N GLU A 280 -34.50 -8.64 29.62
CA GLU A 280 -34.18 -8.05 28.31
C GLU A 280 -32.77 -8.45 27.84
N CYS A 281 -31.88 -8.81 28.78
CA CYS A 281 -30.49 -9.15 28.46
C CYS A 281 -30.16 -10.65 28.35
N GLU A 282 -31.09 -11.56 28.71
CA GLU A 282 -30.86 -13.02 28.70
C GLU A 282 -31.49 -13.80 27.53
N TYR A 283 -32.18 -13.17 26.58
CA TYR A 283 -32.79 -13.89 25.45
C TYR A 283 -31.79 -14.27 24.34
N GLN A 284 -30.99 -15.32 24.57
CA GLN A 284 -30.11 -15.90 23.54
C GLN A 284 -30.78 -16.94 22.62
N ASN A 285 -31.96 -17.45 22.96
CA ASN A 285 -32.58 -18.56 22.21
C ASN A 285 -34.01 -18.22 21.73
N SER A 286 -34.23 -18.44 20.43
CA SER A 286 -35.45 -18.28 19.61
C SER A 286 -35.80 -16.86 19.10
N ASP A 287 -35.45 -16.65 17.83
CA ASP A 287 -36.08 -15.79 16.79
C ASP A 287 -36.36 -14.29 16.99
N LYS A 288 -36.09 -13.70 18.16
CA LYS A 288 -36.05 -12.23 18.33
C LYS A 288 -34.85 -11.80 19.18
N LYS A 289 -33.65 -11.82 18.59
CA LYS A 289 -32.43 -11.28 19.22
C LYS A 289 -32.44 -9.75 19.21
N LEU A 290 -32.96 -9.13 20.27
CA LEU A 290 -32.52 -7.79 20.69
C LEU A 290 -31.28 -7.97 21.55
N ASP A 291 -30.11 -8.00 20.90
CA ASP A 291 -28.80 -8.15 21.54
C ASP A 291 -28.55 -6.95 22.49
N CYS A 292 -28.12 -7.15 23.75
CA CYS A 292 -27.73 -6.06 24.67
C CYS A 292 -26.73 -5.11 23.99
N LYS A 293 -25.89 -5.65 23.11
CA LYS A 293 -24.95 -4.90 22.27
C LYS A 293 -25.62 -3.84 21.40
N HIS A 294 -26.87 -4.05 20.97
CA HIS A 294 -27.67 -3.08 20.24
C HIS A 294 -28.02 -1.88 21.14
N TYR A 295 -28.51 -2.13 22.35
CA TYR A 295 -28.84 -1.09 23.32
C TYR A 295 -27.60 -0.32 23.80
N GLU A 296 -26.48 -1.00 24.02
CA GLU A 296 -25.19 -0.36 24.31
C GLU A 296 -24.76 0.59 23.19
N GLN A 297 -24.92 0.18 21.92
CA GLN A 297 -24.60 1.04 20.78
C GLN A 297 -25.52 2.26 20.66
N GLN A 298 -26.81 2.10 20.97
CA GLN A 298 -27.75 3.22 21.03
C GLN A 298 -27.36 4.20 22.15
N LEU A 299 -27.04 3.69 23.34
CA LEU A 299 -26.63 4.51 24.49
C LEU A 299 -25.35 5.32 24.18
N ILE A 300 -24.36 4.68 23.54
CA ILE A 300 -23.14 5.36 23.09
C ILE A 300 -23.47 6.50 22.12
N LEU A 301 -24.39 6.27 21.17
CA LEU A 301 -24.79 7.30 20.20
C LEU A 301 -25.52 8.46 20.88
N TYR A 302 -26.51 8.18 21.74
CA TYR A 302 -27.28 9.22 22.43
C TYR A 302 -26.39 10.10 23.30
N ASN A 303 -25.49 9.51 24.07
CA ASN A 303 -24.53 10.26 24.88
C ASN A 303 -23.61 11.13 24.02
N LYS A 304 -23.18 10.65 22.84
CA LYS A 304 -22.41 11.46 21.89
C LYS A 304 -23.21 12.65 21.37
N LEU A 305 -24.46 12.45 20.95
CA LEU A 305 -25.33 13.53 20.46
C LEU A 305 -25.55 14.59 21.54
N ILE A 306 -25.80 14.18 22.79
CA ILE A 306 -25.93 15.09 23.94
C ILE A 306 -24.63 15.87 24.18
N ASN A 307 -23.47 15.19 24.19
CA ASN A 307 -22.18 15.83 24.37
C ASN A 307 -21.88 16.85 23.27
N TYR A 308 -22.21 16.55 22.02
CA TYR A 308 -22.04 17.49 20.91
C TYR A 308 -23.02 18.66 20.99
N ALA A 309 -24.28 18.43 21.36
CA ALA A 309 -25.23 19.51 21.61
C ALA A 309 -24.69 20.48 22.66
N ASN A 310 -24.11 19.95 23.75
CA ASN A 310 -23.45 20.75 24.79
C ASN A 310 -22.21 21.51 24.24
N LYS A 311 -21.33 20.83 23.49
CA LYS A 311 -20.14 21.44 22.85
C LYS A 311 -20.52 22.64 21.98
N TYR A 312 -21.58 22.50 21.18
CA TYR A 312 -22.07 23.53 20.27
C TYR A 312 -23.07 24.51 20.90
N LYS A 313 -23.31 24.42 22.22
CA LYS A 313 -24.28 25.24 22.95
C LYS A 313 -25.67 25.24 22.30
N ILE A 314 -26.07 24.11 21.72
CA ILE A 314 -27.39 23.92 21.12
C ILE A 314 -28.40 23.82 22.25
N LYS A 315 -29.45 24.65 22.20
CA LYS A 315 -30.55 24.58 23.18
C LYS A 315 -31.21 23.20 23.13
N SER A 316 -31.57 22.67 24.29
CA SER A 316 -32.02 21.28 24.42
C SER A 316 -33.36 20.98 23.74
N ASN A 317 -34.16 22.00 23.47
CA ASN A 317 -35.41 21.91 22.71
C ASN A 317 -35.24 21.99 21.19
N LEU A 318 -34.02 22.21 20.67
CA LEU A 318 -33.75 22.25 19.24
C LEU A 318 -33.59 20.83 18.65
N SER A 319 -33.87 20.71 17.36
CA SER A 319 -33.84 19.43 16.63
C SER A 319 -32.42 18.87 16.46
N VAL A 320 -32.31 17.55 16.44
CA VAL A 320 -31.09 16.82 16.09
C VAL A 320 -30.61 17.20 14.69
N SER A 321 -31.51 17.49 13.74
CA SER A 321 -31.21 18.02 12.41
C SER A 321 -30.31 19.26 12.46
N SER A 322 -30.53 20.15 13.44
CA SER A 322 -29.71 21.35 13.64
C SER A 322 -28.29 20.99 14.09
N LEU A 323 -28.15 20.00 14.98
CA LEU A 323 -26.85 19.47 15.40
C LEU A 323 -26.13 18.76 14.26
N ILE A 324 -26.84 17.96 13.47
CA ILE A 324 -26.29 17.26 12.30
C ILE A 324 -25.80 18.26 11.26
N THR A 325 -26.47 19.40 11.11
CA THR A 325 -26.01 20.50 10.25
C THR A 325 -24.66 21.05 10.72
N LYS A 326 -24.50 21.32 12.03
CA LYS A 326 -23.22 21.75 12.61
C LYS A 326 -22.11 20.72 12.45
N LEU A 327 -22.43 19.43 12.59
CA LEU A 327 -21.46 18.34 12.35
C LEU A 327 -21.07 18.23 10.86
N LYS A 328 -22.00 18.50 9.94
CA LYS A 328 -21.71 18.59 8.50
C LYS A 328 -20.81 19.78 8.16
N GLU A 329 -21.01 20.93 8.80
CA GLU A 329 -20.11 22.08 8.70
C GLU A 329 -18.69 21.71 9.20
N GLU A 330 -18.58 21.09 10.38
CA GLU A 330 -17.28 20.60 10.90
C GLU A 330 -16.63 19.59 9.95
N LEU A 331 -17.39 18.74 9.26
CA LEU A 331 -16.87 17.82 8.24
C LEU A 331 -16.30 18.55 7.02
N VAL A 332 -16.85 19.70 6.62
CA VAL A 332 -16.29 20.52 5.53
C VAL A 332 -14.91 21.02 5.95
N ASP A 333 -14.81 21.65 7.12
CA ASP A 333 -13.54 22.17 7.65
C ASP A 333 -12.47 21.08 7.79
N LEU A 334 -12.86 19.89 8.27
CA LEU A 334 -11.94 18.76 8.41
C LEU A 334 -11.47 18.25 7.04
N LYS A 335 -12.33 18.22 6.03
CA LYS A 335 -11.95 17.83 4.66
C LYS A 335 -10.99 18.85 4.04
N GLU A 336 -11.20 20.13 4.29
CA GLU A 336 -10.27 21.18 3.85
C GLU A 336 -8.88 21.03 4.51
N LYS A 337 -8.83 20.72 5.81
CA LYS A 337 -7.56 20.39 6.49
C LYS A 337 -6.85 19.19 5.88
N ILE A 338 -7.58 18.18 5.41
CA ILE A 338 -6.98 17.03 4.71
C ILE A 338 -6.34 17.47 3.38
N LEU A 339 -6.99 18.38 2.64
CA LEU A 339 -6.44 18.94 1.41
C LEU A 339 -5.17 19.76 1.69
N ASP A 340 -5.19 20.60 2.72
CA ASP A 340 -4.03 21.37 3.16
C ASP A 340 -2.84 20.47 3.55
N PHE A 341 -3.09 19.39 4.31
CA PHE A 341 -2.03 18.42 4.62
C PHE A 341 -1.45 17.73 3.39
N ASN A 342 -2.26 17.47 2.35
CA ASN A 342 -1.73 16.91 1.10
C ASN A 342 -0.81 17.92 0.41
N LYS A 343 -1.24 19.19 0.36
CA LYS A 343 -0.45 20.27 -0.23
C LYS A 343 0.88 20.46 0.51
N GLN A 344 0.87 20.48 1.84
CA GLN A 344 2.11 20.57 2.64
C GLN A 344 3.06 19.39 2.37
N ILE A 345 2.55 18.18 2.15
CA ILE A 345 3.38 17.03 1.79
C ILE A 345 3.94 17.17 0.37
N GLU A 346 3.21 17.79 -0.56
CA GLU A 346 3.67 18.03 -1.94
C GLU A 346 4.69 19.18 -2.03
N GLU A 347 4.67 20.13 -1.08
CA GLU A 347 5.61 21.25 -1.01
C GLU A 347 6.97 20.87 -0.37
N ILE A 348 7.03 19.74 0.36
CA ILE A 348 8.25 19.16 0.96
C ILE A 348 8.94 18.25 -0.05
#